data_AF-A0A522QDB0-F1
#
_entry.id   AF-A0A522QDB0-F1
#
_cell.length_a   1.000
_cell.length_b   1.000
_cell.length_c   1.000
_cell.angle_alpha   90.00
_cell.angle_beta   90.00
_cell.angle_gamma   90.00
#
_symmetry.space_group_name_H-M   'P 1'
#
loop_
_entity.id
_entity.type
_entity.pdbx_description
1 polymer ?
#
loop_
_entity_poly.entity_id
_entity_poly.type
_entity_poly.pdbx_seq_one_letter_code
_entity_poly.pdbx_strand_id
1 'polypeptide(L)'
;MGSIVPADLPRVLTPAAAAAFGLTPGRIRTEVRRGNWQRLAAGVLLTRPDRPSRSDWAAVGIALAPPGAAVTGWDVARLYGVGEHRPPRHPVLVIASRGMNRVVAGVRIARTSRPFRRIVLGANSQNWADLPITTAARAVVDTALLDSDADRVRAIVTASVQRRACRVEDLVAEAALAPRRGGAHLRRALADAVTGARSVAEAHALDRLRHAEVPNFELNVPVCVDGRVVFVVDVLFRALRAVLEIDGREYHFREQDWLATMARHNALVTVGLA
;
A
#
# COMPACT_ATOMS: atom_id res chain seq x y z
N MET A 1 20.73 36.68 -20.69
CA MET A 1 20.13 35.34 -20.40
C MET A 1 19.64 35.36 -18.97
N GLY A 2 18.33 35.38 -18.74
CA GLY A 2 17.74 35.45 -17.40
C GLY A 2 18.11 34.24 -16.55
N SER A 3 18.41 34.47 -15.28
CA SER A 3 18.71 33.42 -14.31
C SER A 3 17.46 32.59 -14.05
N ILE A 4 17.39 31.37 -14.60
CA ILE A 4 16.33 30.41 -14.26
C ILE A 4 16.32 30.20 -12.75
N VAL A 5 15.18 30.46 -12.12
CA VAL A 5 14.98 30.25 -10.69
C VAL A 5 14.87 28.74 -10.44
N PRO A 6 15.57 28.17 -9.43
CA PRO A 6 15.51 26.73 -9.15
C PRO A 6 14.08 26.18 -9.01
N ALA A 7 13.13 27.00 -8.55
CA ALA A 7 11.72 26.65 -8.38
C ALA A 7 11.03 26.20 -9.68
N ASP A 8 11.46 26.72 -10.84
CA ASP A 8 10.84 26.45 -12.14
C ASP A 8 11.35 25.15 -12.80
N LEU A 9 12.39 24.54 -12.22
CA LEU A 9 12.94 23.28 -12.69
C LEU A 9 12.26 22.10 -11.97
N PRO A 10 11.96 21.01 -12.71
CA PRO A 10 11.63 19.72 -12.09
C PRO A 10 12.68 19.33 -11.06
N ARG A 11 12.25 18.78 -9.92
CA ARG A 11 13.17 18.33 -8.87
C ARG A 11 14.13 17.28 -9.40
N VAL A 12 13.63 16.31 -10.17
CA VAL A 12 14.45 15.30 -10.82
C VAL A 12 14.54 15.58 -12.32
N LEU A 13 15.77 15.59 -12.84
CA LEU A 13 16.04 16.00 -14.21
C LEU A 13 17.07 15.05 -14.86
N THR A 14 16.81 14.65 -16.09
CA THR A 14 17.82 13.99 -16.93
C THR A 14 18.58 15.04 -17.74
N PRO A 15 19.87 14.83 -18.08
CA PRO A 15 20.60 15.74 -18.95
C PRO A 15 19.92 15.99 -20.31
N ALA A 16 19.23 14.98 -20.85
CA ALA A 16 18.45 15.15 -22.08
C ALA A 16 17.26 16.10 -21.89
N ALA A 17 16.54 15.99 -20.77
CA ALA A 17 15.46 16.91 -20.43
C ALA A 17 15.98 18.31 -20.05
N ALA A 18 17.20 18.41 -19.51
CA ALA A 18 17.80 19.69 -19.11
C ALA A 18 17.97 20.67 -20.28
N ALA A 19 18.20 20.15 -21.50
CA ALA A 19 18.30 20.97 -22.71
C ALA A 19 16.99 21.74 -23.00
N ALA A 20 15.83 21.15 -22.72
CA ALA A 20 14.53 21.80 -22.88
C ALA A 20 14.35 23.02 -21.95
N PHE A 21 15.12 23.08 -20.85
CA PHE A 21 15.18 24.21 -19.93
C PHE A 21 16.37 25.14 -20.21
N GLY A 22 17.04 25.01 -21.37
CA GLY A 22 18.19 25.85 -21.72
C GLY A 22 19.43 25.63 -20.84
N LEU A 23 19.54 24.48 -20.17
CA LEU A 23 20.65 24.17 -19.27
C LEU A 23 21.83 23.59 -20.04
N THR A 24 22.98 24.25 -19.97
CA THR A 24 24.21 23.75 -20.59
C THR A 24 24.93 22.74 -19.69
N PRO A 25 25.73 21.81 -20.26
CA PRO A 25 26.56 20.91 -19.45
C PRO A 25 27.50 21.63 -18.47
N GLY A 26 28.00 22.81 -18.84
CA GLY A 26 28.84 23.65 -17.98
C GLY A 26 28.09 24.19 -16.76
N ARG A 27 26.84 24.62 -16.94
CA ARG A 27 25.97 25.03 -15.84
C ARG A 27 25.67 23.87 -14.90
N ILE A 28 25.30 22.70 -15.44
CA ILE A 28 25.07 21.49 -14.64
C ILE A 28 26.29 21.14 -13.78
N ARG A 29 27.50 21.12 -14.36
CA ARG A 29 28.73 20.86 -13.60
C ARG A 29 28.97 21.88 -12.50
N THR A 30 28.66 23.15 -12.76
CA THR A 30 28.82 24.24 -11.78
C THR A 30 27.86 24.09 -10.60
N GLU A 31 26.58 23.81 -10.85
CA GLU A 31 25.58 23.62 -9.77
C GLU A 31 25.87 22.39 -8.91
N VAL A 32 26.32 21.29 -9.54
CA VAL A 32 26.74 20.09 -8.80
C VAL A 32 27.98 20.38 -7.95
N ARG A 33 28.99 21.08 -8.50
CA ARG A 33 30.20 21.45 -7.74
C ARG A 33 29.89 22.38 -6.56
N ARG A 34 28.92 23.28 -6.71
CA ARG A 34 28.47 24.20 -5.66
C ARG A 34 27.62 23.52 -4.57
N GLY A 35 27.24 22.26 -4.75
CA GLY A 35 26.36 21.54 -3.82
C GLY A 35 24.88 21.93 -3.93
N ASN A 36 24.53 22.78 -4.90
CA ASN A 36 23.14 23.16 -5.14
C ASN A 36 22.34 22.00 -5.72
N TRP A 37 22.99 21.18 -6.55
CA TRP A 37 22.41 20.00 -7.21
C TRP A 37 23.17 18.73 -6.84
N GLN A 38 22.50 17.59 -6.89
CA GLN A 38 23.06 16.29 -6.55
C GLN A 38 22.94 15.30 -7.71
N ARG A 39 23.91 14.39 -7.86
CA ARG A 39 23.82 13.25 -8.80
C ARG A 39 23.21 12.06 -8.06
N LEU A 40 21.99 11.67 -8.44
CA LEU A 40 21.30 10.54 -7.80
C LEU A 40 21.61 9.21 -8.49
N ALA A 41 21.78 9.23 -9.81
CA ALA A 41 22.19 8.08 -10.61
C ALA A 41 22.95 8.53 -11.86
N ALA A 42 23.53 7.58 -12.61
CA ALA A 42 24.12 7.86 -13.91
C ALA A 42 23.06 8.51 -14.82
N GLY A 43 23.29 9.76 -15.22
CA GLY A 43 22.35 10.51 -16.07
C GLY A 43 21.09 11.02 -15.37
N VAL A 44 21.06 11.10 -14.03
CA VAL A 44 19.91 11.66 -13.29
C VAL A 44 20.37 12.59 -12.17
N LEU A 45 19.80 13.79 -12.16
CA LEU A 45 20.15 14.88 -11.24
C LEU A 45 18.96 15.23 -10.36
N LEU A 46 19.24 15.62 -9.11
CA LEU A 46 18.34 16.36 -8.25
C LEU A 46 18.73 17.83 -8.30
N THR A 47 17.81 18.69 -8.71
CA THR A 47 18.02 20.14 -8.89
C THR A 47 17.84 20.92 -7.57
N ARG A 48 18.10 20.25 -6.44
CA ARG A 48 17.89 20.74 -5.07
C ARG A 48 19.04 20.27 -4.15
N PRO A 49 19.40 21.07 -3.13
CA PRO A 49 20.46 20.71 -2.17
C PRO A 49 19.93 19.86 -1.01
N ASP A 50 18.62 19.70 -0.89
CA ASP A 50 17.95 18.96 0.19
C ASP A 50 18.12 17.44 0.03
N ARG A 51 17.87 16.70 1.12
CA ARG A 51 17.92 15.24 1.07
C ARG A 51 16.82 14.73 0.11
N PRO A 52 17.14 13.81 -0.82
CA PRO A 52 16.14 13.28 -1.75
C PRO A 52 14.98 12.62 -1.02
N SER A 53 13.76 13.06 -1.34
CA SER A 53 12.52 12.48 -0.83
C SER A 53 12.20 11.13 -1.51
N ARG A 54 11.20 10.40 -0.99
CA ARG A 54 10.75 9.15 -1.64
C ARG A 54 10.19 9.39 -3.03
N SER A 55 9.51 10.50 -3.27
CA SER A 55 9.01 10.82 -4.61
C SER A 55 10.12 11.26 -5.55
N ASP A 56 11.20 11.90 -5.07
CA ASP A 56 12.40 12.12 -5.87
C ASP A 56 12.99 10.77 -6.34
N TRP A 57 13.10 9.77 -5.46
CA TRP A 57 13.53 8.42 -5.85
C TRP A 57 12.56 7.73 -6.81
N ALA A 58 11.26 7.95 -6.67
CA ALA A 58 10.27 7.46 -7.61
C ALA A 58 10.44 8.09 -9.01
N ALA A 59 10.66 9.41 -9.06
CA ALA A 59 10.97 10.13 -10.30
C ALA A 59 12.28 9.65 -10.94
N VAL A 60 13.32 9.40 -10.15
CA VAL A 60 14.57 8.77 -10.62
C VAL A 60 14.25 7.42 -11.27
N GLY A 61 13.44 6.59 -10.63
CA GLY A 61 13.06 5.29 -11.17
C GLY A 61 12.30 5.36 -12.48
N ILE A 62 11.36 6.29 -12.61
CA ILE A 62 10.62 6.53 -13.86
C ILE A 62 11.55 7.04 -14.96
N ALA A 63 12.44 8.00 -14.66
CA ALA A 63 13.40 8.53 -15.63
C ALA A 63 14.38 7.46 -16.15
N LEU A 64 14.67 6.47 -15.32
CA LEU A 64 15.58 5.38 -15.60
C LEU A 64 14.91 4.18 -16.30
N ALA A 65 13.59 4.02 -16.15
CA ALA A 65 12.85 2.89 -16.68
C ALA A 65 12.48 3.09 -18.17
N PRO A 66 12.21 2.01 -18.92
CA PRO A 66 11.68 2.11 -20.28
C PRO A 66 10.34 2.86 -20.34
N PRO A 67 10.00 3.45 -21.51
CA PRO A 67 8.70 4.09 -21.71
C PRO A 67 7.53 3.16 -21.33
N GLY A 68 6.51 3.72 -20.68
CA GLY A 68 5.36 2.97 -20.19
C GLY A 68 5.53 2.38 -18.78
N ALA A 69 6.61 2.70 -18.08
CA ALA A 69 6.79 2.32 -16.68
C ALA A 69 5.79 3.02 -15.73
N ALA A 70 5.62 2.43 -14.55
CA ALA A 70 4.89 3.01 -13.42
C ALA A 70 5.50 2.64 -12.08
N VAL A 71 5.36 3.52 -11.09
CA VAL A 71 5.70 3.24 -9.69
C VAL A 71 4.63 2.33 -9.09
N THR A 72 5.02 1.42 -8.21
CA THR A 72 4.11 0.50 -7.53
C THR A 72 4.66 0.11 -6.14
N GLY A 73 4.08 -0.92 -5.51
CA GLY A 73 4.51 -1.40 -4.21
C GLY A 73 4.11 -0.47 -3.05
N TRP A 74 4.89 -0.52 -1.97
CA TRP A 74 4.61 0.18 -0.71
C TRP A 74 4.36 1.69 -0.88
N ASP A 75 5.12 2.36 -1.75
CA ASP A 75 4.96 3.80 -1.93
C ASP A 75 3.57 4.14 -2.48
N VAL A 76 3.10 3.36 -3.46
CA VAL A 76 1.77 3.55 -4.05
C VAL A 76 0.68 3.07 -3.11
N ALA A 77 0.87 1.96 -2.40
CA ALA A 77 -0.08 1.51 -1.37
C ALA A 77 -0.35 2.61 -0.33
N ARG A 78 0.70 3.32 0.09
CA ARG A 78 0.58 4.46 1.04
C ARG A 78 -0.12 5.68 0.45
N LEU A 79 0.02 5.94 -0.86
CA LEU A 79 -0.76 7.00 -1.53
C LEU A 79 -2.26 6.71 -1.48
N TYR A 80 -2.64 5.43 -1.38
CA TYR A 80 -4.02 4.99 -1.16
C TYR A 80 -4.37 4.80 0.32
N GLY A 81 -3.55 5.31 1.25
CA GLY A 81 -3.79 5.24 2.70
C GLY A 81 -3.46 3.89 3.34
N VAL A 82 -2.80 2.97 2.63
CA VAL A 82 -2.51 1.61 3.14
C VAL A 82 -1.07 1.54 3.68
N GLY A 83 -0.88 0.97 4.89
CA GLY A 83 0.46 0.65 5.41
C GLY A 83 1.20 1.81 6.11
N GLU A 84 0.48 2.61 6.89
CA GLU A 84 0.95 3.93 7.39
C GLU A 84 2.09 3.88 8.44
N HIS A 85 2.39 2.73 9.06
CA HIS A 85 3.20 2.70 10.30
C HIS A 85 4.70 2.35 10.17
N ARG A 86 5.29 2.28 8.96
CA ARG A 86 6.76 2.34 8.82
C ARG A 86 7.17 2.78 7.41
N PRO A 87 8.16 3.66 7.23
CA PRO A 87 8.73 3.88 5.91
C PRO A 87 9.31 2.56 5.40
N PRO A 88 8.98 2.11 4.17
CA PRO A 88 9.54 0.89 3.65
C PRO A 88 11.06 1.05 3.58
N ARG A 89 11.80 0.18 4.28
CA ARG A 89 13.26 0.02 4.09
C ARG A 89 13.60 -0.44 2.66
N HIS A 90 12.58 -0.78 1.87
CA HIS A 90 12.70 -1.27 0.52
C HIS A 90 13.00 -0.14 -0.49
N PRO A 91 13.76 -0.45 -1.55
CA PRO A 91 13.89 0.42 -2.72
C PRO A 91 12.50 0.84 -3.25
N VAL A 92 12.40 2.04 -3.83
CA VAL A 92 11.19 2.41 -4.59
C VAL A 92 11.02 1.40 -5.74
N LEU A 93 9.83 0.84 -5.88
CA LEU A 93 9.56 -0.15 -6.91
C LEU A 93 8.93 0.49 -8.14
N VAL A 94 9.59 0.29 -9.28
CA VAL A 94 9.08 0.68 -10.60
C VAL A 94 8.93 -0.58 -11.45
N ILE A 95 7.80 -0.71 -12.13
CA ILE A 95 7.52 -1.81 -13.05
C ILE A 95 7.44 -1.32 -14.49
N ALA A 96 7.88 -2.16 -15.42
CA ALA A 96 7.77 -1.91 -16.86
C ALA A 96 7.48 -3.22 -17.63
N SER A 97 6.78 -3.13 -18.77
CA SER A 97 6.50 -4.29 -19.62
C SER A 97 7.71 -4.80 -20.42
N ARG A 98 8.70 -3.91 -20.61
CA ARG A 98 9.93 -4.16 -21.36
C ARG A 98 11.16 -3.87 -20.48
N GLY A 99 12.34 -4.24 -20.98
CA GLY A 99 13.63 -4.03 -20.30
C GLY A 99 14.03 -5.16 -19.36
N MET A 100 14.98 -4.88 -18.47
CA MET A 100 15.57 -5.86 -17.56
C MET A 100 15.35 -5.46 -16.10
N ASN A 101 15.36 -6.46 -15.21
CA ASN A 101 15.39 -6.24 -13.78
C ASN A 101 16.71 -5.58 -13.37
N ARG A 102 16.64 -4.50 -12.60
CA ARG A 102 17.84 -3.87 -12.04
C ARG A 102 17.55 -3.12 -10.75
N VAL A 103 18.58 -3.02 -9.90
CA VAL A 103 18.56 -2.19 -8.69
C VAL A 103 19.62 -1.11 -8.85
N VAL A 104 19.24 0.15 -8.69
CA VAL A 104 20.14 1.30 -8.87
C VAL A 104 19.72 2.40 -7.92
N ALA A 105 20.69 2.92 -7.15
CA ALA A 105 20.51 4.09 -6.28
C ALA A 105 19.22 4.06 -5.42
N GLY A 106 18.89 2.93 -4.80
CA GLY A 106 17.67 2.84 -3.96
C GLY A 106 16.35 2.73 -4.74
N VAL A 107 16.40 2.46 -6.04
CA VAL A 107 15.26 2.10 -6.89
C VAL A 107 15.42 0.67 -7.39
N ARG A 108 14.34 -0.11 -7.36
CA ARG A 108 14.22 -1.40 -8.03
C ARG A 108 13.33 -1.24 -9.25
N ILE A 109 13.87 -1.47 -10.44
CA ILE A 109 13.12 -1.52 -11.69
C ILE A 109 12.93 -2.99 -12.04
N ALA A 110 11.69 -3.44 -12.13
CA ALA A 110 11.32 -4.81 -12.42
C ALA A 110 10.55 -4.90 -13.74
N ARG A 111 10.96 -5.83 -14.60
CA ARG A 111 10.16 -6.23 -15.75
C ARG A 111 8.99 -7.07 -15.26
N THR A 112 7.80 -6.77 -15.75
CA THR A 112 6.59 -7.57 -15.51
C THR A 112 5.90 -7.93 -16.83
N SER A 113 5.40 -9.15 -16.94
CA SER A 113 4.50 -9.56 -18.01
C SER A 113 3.02 -9.34 -17.67
N ARG A 114 2.72 -9.04 -16.40
CA ARG A 114 1.36 -8.78 -15.96
C ARG A 114 0.91 -7.42 -16.49
N PRO A 115 -0.26 -7.30 -17.15
CA PRO A 115 -0.79 -6.01 -17.52
C PRO A 115 -0.95 -5.14 -16.28
N PHE A 116 -0.81 -3.82 -16.44
CA PHE A 116 -1.05 -2.85 -15.38
C PHE A 116 -1.54 -1.55 -15.98
N ARG A 117 -2.42 -0.86 -15.24
CA ARG A 117 -2.87 0.49 -15.59
C ARG A 117 -1.90 1.53 -15.04
N ARG A 118 -1.69 2.59 -15.81
CA ARG A 118 -0.91 3.76 -15.42
C ARG A 118 -1.87 4.87 -15.04
N ILE A 119 -1.76 5.38 -13.83
CA ILE A 119 -2.55 6.47 -13.29
C ILE A 119 -1.59 7.61 -13.00
N VAL A 120 -1.92 8.82 -13.42
CA VAL A 120 -1.17 10.02 -13.05
C VAL A 120 -2.05 10.80 -12.07
N LEU A 121 -1.51 11.07 -10.90
CA LEU A 121 -2.23 11.84 -9.88
C LEU A 121 -2.29 13.32 -10.28
N GLY A 122 -3.40 13.98 -9.95
CA GLY A 122 -3.59 15.41 -10.22
C GLY A 122 -2.66 16.31 -9.40
N ALA A 123 -2.60 17.59 -9.77
CA ALA A 123 -1.69 18.59 -9.21
C ALA A 123 -1.73 18.73 -7.66
N ASN A 124 -2.85 18.35 -7.02
CA ASN A 124 -3.03 18.42 -5.58
C ASN A 124 -2.28 17.30 -4.80
N SER A 125 -1.74 16.29 -5.50
CA SER A 125 -0.95 15.23 -4.86
C SER A 125 0.48 15.70 -4.61
N GLN A 126 0.68 16.28 -3.43
CA GLN A 126 1.93 16.94 -3.07
C GLN A 126 3.13 15.98 -3.23
N ASN A 127 4.10 16.40 -4.07
CA ASN A 127 5.34 15.72 -4.42
C ASN A 127 5.23 14.46 -5.29
N TRP A 128 4.02 13.94 -5.58
CA TRP A 128 3.80 12.78 -6.45
C TRP A 128 3.06 13.11 -7.76
N ALA A 129 2.72 14.38 -7.94
CA ALA A 129 2.16 14.90 -9.19
C ALA A 129 3.02 14.47 -10.39
N ASP A 130 2.36 14.15 -11.50
CA ASP A 130 2.96 13.74 -12.78
C ASP A 130 3.71 12.41 -12.81
N LEU A 131 3.84 11.71 -11.67
CA LEU A 131 4.41 10.36 -11.66
C LEU A 131 3.36 9.32 -12.05
N PRO A 132 3.62 8.46 -13.06
CA PRO A 132 2.75 7.34 -13.36
C PRO A 132 2.87 6.31 -12.25
N ILE A 133 1.76 6.04 -11.57
CA ILE A 133 1.61 5.01 -10.54
C ILE A 133 0.67 3.90 -11.01
N THR A 134 0.66 2.76 -10.32
CA THR A 134 -0.32 1.70 -10.55
C THR A 134 -1.61 1.90 -9.77
N THR A 135 -2.60 1.04 -10.00
CA THR A 135 -3.79 0.92 -9.13
C THR A 135 -3.40 0.47 -7.71
N ALA A 136 -4.29 0.71 -6.74
CA ALA A 136 -4.13 0.24 -5.37
C ALA A 136 -3.99 -1.28 -5.29
N ALA A 137 -4.88 -2.04 -5.96
CA ALA A 137 -4.83 -3.50 -5.97
C ALA A 137 -3.49 -4.03 -6.51
N ARG A 138 -2.98 -3.43 -7.59
CA ARG A 138 -1.68 -3.78 -8.13
C ARG A 138 -0.55 -3.51 -7.14
N ALA A 139 -0.56 -2.33 -6.51
CA ALA A 139 0.44 -1.95 -5.54
C ALA A 139 0.45 -2.86 -4.30
N VAL A 140 -0.73 -3.24 -3.79
CA VAL A 140 -0.88 -4.16 -2.65
C VAL A 140 -0.37 -5.55 -3.01
N VAL A 141 -0.73 -6.10 -4.18
CA VAL A 141 -0.25 -7.41 -4.64
C VAL A 141 1.27 -7.40 -4.83
N ASP A 142 1.82 -6.39 -5.52
CA ASP A 142 3.28 -6.29 -5.72
C ASP A 142 4.04 -6.14 -4.40
N THR A 143 3.42 -5.47 -3.41
CA THR A 143 3.97 -5.36 -2.05
C THR A 143 3.96 -6.70 -1.34
N ALA A 144 2.81 -7.40 -1.35
CA ALA A 144 2.63 -8.68 -0.69
C ALA A 144 3.57 -9.77 -1.24
N LEU A 145 3.87 -9.74 -2.54
CA LEU A 145 4.80 -10.67 -3.18
C LEU A 145 6.27 -10.44 -2.79
N LEU A 146 6.60 -9.26 -2.25
CA LEU A 146 7.95 -8.90 -1.81
C LEU A 146 8.16 -9.03 -0.31
N ASP A 147 7.10 -9.24 0.47
CA ASP A 147 7.18 -9.40 1.92
C ASP A 147 7.15 -10.88 2.29
N SER A 148 8.12 -11.30 3.10
CA SER A 148 8.25 -12.68 3.57
C SER A 148 7.47 -12.96 4.85
N ASP A 149 6.85 -11.93 5.44
CA ASP A 149 6.11 -12.04 6.70
C ASP A 149 4.62 -12.15 6.43
N ALA A 150 4.06 -13.28 6.86
CA ALA A 150 2.65 -13.62 6.64
C ALA A 150 1.69 -12.58 7.25
N ASP A 151 2.02 -12.05 8.42
CA ASP A 151 1.14 -11.14 9.15
C ASP A 151 1.20 -9.74 8.54
N ARG A 152 2.37 -9.30 8.05
CA ARG A 152 2.45 -8.05 7.26
C ARG A 152 1.68 -8.16 5.94
N VAL A 153 1.74 -9.31 5.28
CA VAL A 153 0.96 -9.56 4.05
C VAL A 153 -0.54 -9.56 4.34
N ARG A 154 -0.97 -10.19 5.43
CA ARG A 154 -2.38 -10.12 5.88
C ARG A 154 -2.78 -8.68 6.18
N ALA A 155 -1.99 -7.95 6.96
CA ALA A 155 -2.27 -6.58 7.34
C ALA A 155 -2.46 -5.66 6.13
N ILE A 156 -1.56 -5.71 5.13
CA ILE A 156 -1.67 -4.83 3.96
C ILE A 156 -2.88 -5.19 3.08
N VAL A 157 -3.16 -6.48 2.88
CA VAL A 157 -4.33 -6.94 2.11
C VAL A 157 -5.61 -6.49 2.79
N THR A 158 -5.78 -6.81 4.07
CA THR A 158 -6.99 -6.48 4.81
C THR A 158 -7.18 -4.96 4.96
N ALA A 159 -6.12 -4.22 5.29
CA ALA A 159 -6.17 -2.76 5.40
C ALA A 159 -6.58 -2.08 4.09
N SER A 160 -6.16 -2.62 2.95
CA SER A 160 -6.53 -2.07 1.64
C SER A 160 -8.03 -2.18 1.34
N VAL A 161 -8.66 -3.26 1.78
CA VAL A 161 -10.11 -3.49 1.65
C VAL A 161 -10.88 -2.62 2.64
N GLN A 162 -10.47 -2.62 3.91
CA GLN A 162 -11.14 -1.84 4.96
C GLN A 162 -11.15 -0.35 4.68
N ARG A 163 -10.02 0.20 4.22
CA ARG A 163 -9.89 1.61 3.84
C ARG A 163 -10.52 1.93 2.49
N ARG A 164 -11.15 0.94 1.83
CA ARG A 164 -11.78 1.07 0.51
C ARG A 164 -10.81 1.57 -0.57
N ALA A 165 -9.51 1.27 -0.42
CA ALA A 165 -8.49 1.58 -1.41
C ALA A 165 -8.68 0.75 -2.69
N CYS A 166 -9.15 -0.49 -2.53
CA CYS A 166 -9.58 -1.39 -3.60
C CYS A 166 -10.59 -2.41 -3.08
N ARG A 167 -11.30 -3.08 -3.98
CA ARG A 167 -12.22 -4.17 -3.63
C ARG A 167 -11.44 -5.49 -3.51
N VAL A 168 -11.97 -6.46 -2.76
CA VAL A 168 -11.39 -7.81 -2.66
C VAL A 168 -11.30 -8.44 -4.04
N GLU A 169 -12.32 -8.27 -4.87
CA GLU A 169 -12.36 -8.75 -6.26
C GLU A 169 -11.19 -8.23 -7.10
N ASP A 170 -10.80 -6.97 -6.94
CA ASP A 170 -9.68 -6.37 -7.67
C ASP A 170 -8.34 -7.03 -7.28
N LEU A 171 -8.17 -7.32 -5.98
CA LEU A 171 -6.99 -8.01 -5.46
C LEU A 171 -6.92 -9.46 -5.95
N VAL A 172 -8.05 -10.16 -5.97
CA VAL A 172 -8.16 -11.53 -6.50
C VAL A 172 -7.80 -11.55 -7.98
N ALA A 173 -8.33 -10.62 -8.78
CA ALA A 173 -8.01 -10.50 -10.20
C ALA A 173 -6.52 -10.23 -10.44
N GLU A 174 -5.91 -9.31 -9.69
CA GLU A 174 -4.48 -9.03 -9.78
C GLU A 174 -3.61 -10.21 -9.35
N ALA A 175 -4.02 -10.93 -8.30
CA ALA A 175 -3.30 -12.10 -7.79
C ALA A 175 -3.42 -13.32 -8.72
N ALA A 176 -4.52 -13.46 -9.46
CA ALA A 176 -4.68 -14.53 -10.46
C ALA A 176 -3.62 -14.44 -11.58
N LEU A 177 -3.16 -13.23 -11.89
CA LEU A 177 -2.10 -12.99 -12.87
C LEU A 177 -0.69 -13.02 -12.25
N ALA A 178 -0.59 -13.10 -10.91
CA ALA A 178 0.68 -13.08 -10.21
C ALA A 178 1.46 -14.41 -10.34
N PRO A 179 2.80 -14.38 -10.24
CA PRO A 179 3.59 -15.61 -10.14
C PRO A 179 3.12 -16.49 -8.98
N ARG A 180 2.98 -17.80 -9.23
CA ARG A 180 2.57 -18.76 -8.19
C ARG A 180 3.62 -18.90 -7.08
N ARG A 181 4.91 -18.88 -7.47
CA ARG A 181 6.05 -18.98 -6.56
C ARG A 181 6.15 -17.69 -5.74
N GLY A 182 6.29 -17.83 -4.41
CA GLY A 182 6.33 -16.70 -3.49
C GLY A 182 4.96 -16.11 -3.11
N GLY A 183 3.87 -16.54 -3.75
CA GLY A 183 2.52 -16.03 -3.49
C GLY A 183 1.73 -16.74 -2.38
N ALA A 184 2.37 -17.56 -1.54
CA ALA A 184 1.67 -18.35 -0.53
C ALA A 184 0.97 -17.47 0.53
N HIS A 185 1.68 -16.48 1.08
CA HIS A 185 1.13 -15.54 2.05
C HIS A 185 0.02 -14.68 1.44
N LEU A 186 0.21 -14.20 0.20
CA LEU A 186 -0.81 -13.44 -0.52
C LEU A 186 -2.09 -14.28 -0.70
N ARG A 187 -1.99 -15.53 -1.16
CA ARG A 187 -3.16 -16.40 -1.34
C ARG A 187 -3.90 -16.65 -0.03
N ARG A 188 -3.16 -16.87 1.07
CA ARG A 188 -3.76 -17.03 2.40
C ARG A 188 -4.49 -15.76 2.85
N ALA A 189 -3.83 -14.61 2.76
CA ALA A 189 -4.44 -13.32 3.10
C ALA A 189 -5.68 -12.99 2.26
N LEU A 190 -5.68 -13.34 0.96
CA LEU A 190 -6.85 -13.18 0.09
C LEU A 190 -7.98 -14.13 0.48
N ALA A 191 -7.68 -15.39 0.82
CA ALA A 191 -8.70 -16.31 1.31
C ALA A 191 -9.34 -15.77 2.60
N ASP A 192 -8.52 -15.25 3.52
CA ASP A 192 -9.01 -14.63 4.76
C ASP A 192 -9.93 -13.44 4.45
N ALA A 193 -9.50 -12.52 3.58
CA ALA A 193 -10.28 -11.35 3.18
C ALA A 193 -11.59 -11.71 2.44
N VAL A 194 -11.57 -12.72 1.56
CA VAL A 194 -12.77 -13.25 0.89
C VAL A 194 -13.76 -13.83 1.89
N THR A 195 -13.25 -14.52 2.91
CA THR A 195 -14.09 -15.06 3.99
C THR A 195 -14.53 -14.00 5.01
N GLY A 196 -14.13 -12.74 4.82
CA GLY A 196 -14.58 -11.61 5.62
C GLY A 196 -13.68 -11.25 6.80
N ALA A 197 -12.46 -11.79 6.92
CA ALA A 197 -11.53 -11.37 7.96
C ALA A 197 -11.16 -9.88 7.78
N ARG A 198 -11.43 -9.05 8.79
CA ARG A 198 -11.18 -7.61 8.80
C ARG A 198 -9.93 -7.24 9.59
N SER A 199 -9.25 -8.17 10.24
CA SER A 199 -7.95 -7.90 10.85
C SER A 199 -7.04 -9.13 10.84
N VAL A 200 -5.75 -8.93 11.16
CA VAL A 200 -4.82 -10.05 11.37
C VAL A 200 -5.25 -10.89 12.56
N ALA A 201 -5.71 -10.25 13.64
CA ALA A 201 -6.23 -10.92 14.83
C ALA A 201 -7.45 -11.78 14.49
N GLU A 202 -8.39 -11.24 13.71
CA GLU A 202 -9.51 -12.02 13.19
C GLU A 202 -9.04 -13.19 12.33
N ALA A 203 -8.12 -12.99 11.38
CA ALA A 203 -7.59 -14.07 10.57
C ALA A 203 -6.97 -15.20 11.41
N HIS A 204 -6.23 -14.87 12.47
CA HIS A 204 -5.69 -15.85 13.43
C HIS A 204 -6.79 -16.56 14.22
N ALA A 205 -7.81 -15.84 14.67
CA ALA A 205 -8.93 -16.43 15.39
C ALA A 205 -9.72 -17.39 14.49
N LEU A 206 -9.98 -17.00 13.23
CA LEU A 206 -10.65 -17.83 12.23
C LEU A 206 -9.85 -19.09 11.90
N ASP A 207 -8.53 -18.98 11.77
CA ASP A 207 -7.66 -20.15 11.62
C ASP A 207 -7.86 -21.13 12.78
N ARG A 208 -7.94 -20.65 14.03
CA ARG A 208 -8.17 -21.51 15.20
C ARG A 208 -9.57 -22.11 15.22
N LEU A 209 -10.60 -21.30 14.98
CA LEU A 209 -12.00 -21.76 14.98
C LEU A 209 -12.25 -22.83 13.93
N ARG A 210 -11.66 -22.72 12.74
CA ARG A 210 -11.79 -23.72 11.67
C ARG A 210 -11.17 -25.07 11.99
N HIS A 211 -10.21 -25.13 12.92
CA HIS A 211 -9.56 -26.36 13.34
C HIS A 211 -10.06 -26.85 14.71
N ALA A 212 -10.98 -26.12 15.34
CA ALA A 212 -11.60 -26.50 16.60
C ALA A 212 -12.91 -27.25 16.36
N GLU A 213 -13.29 -28.11 17.28
CA GLU A 213 -14.61 -28.76 17.30
C GLU A 213 -15.67 -27.79 17.85
N VAL A 214 -15.92 -26.71 17.12
CA VAL A 214 -16.95 -25.71 17.46
C VAL A 214 -18.13 -25.79 16.50
N PRO A 215 -19.34 -25.38 16.91
CA PRO A 215 -20.48 -25.26 16.00
C PRO A 215 -20.20 -24.30 14.84
N ASN A 216 -20.98 -24.42 13.77
CA ASN A 216 -20.94 -23.48 12.65
C ASN A 216 -21.08 -22.04 13.15
N PHE A 217 -20.29 -21.16 12.55
CA PHE A 217 -20.25 -19.74 12.89
C PHE A 217 -20.40 -18.85 11.66
N GLU A 218 -20.95 -17.67 11.88
CA GLU A 218 -21.09 -16.62 10.88
C GLU A 218 -20.18 -15.45 11.21
N LEU A 219 -19.70 -14.75 10.18
CA LEU A 219 -18.75 -13.66 10.32
C LEU A 219 -19.38 -12.31 10.01
N ASN A 220 -18.95 -11.29 10.75
CA ASN A 220 -19.37 -9.90 10.55
C ASN A 220 -20.90 -9.73 10.51
N VAL A 221 -21.61 -10.35 11.44
CA VAL A 221 -23.07 -10.38 11.43
C VAL A 221 -23.62 -9.05 11.96
N PRO A 222 -24.43 -8.31 11.18
CA PRO A 222 -25.14 -7.15 11.70
C PRO A 222 -26.20 -7.61 12.70
N VAL A 223 -26.16 -7.03 13.90
CA VAL A 223 -27.15 -7.23 14.95
C VAL A 223 -28.09 -6.04 14.94
N CYS A 224 -29.38 -6.33 14.76
CA CYS A 224 -30.42 -5.33 14.62
C CYS A 224 -31.31 -5.28 15.86
N VAL A 225 -31.68 -4.06 16.28
CA VAL A 225 -32.73 -3.78 17.27
C VAL A 225 -33.73 -2.86 16.61
N ASP A 226 -35.03 -3.19 16.69
CA ASP A 226 -36.12 -2.43 16.07
C ASP A 226 -35.91 -2.12 14.58
N GLY A 227 -35.36 -3.09 13.84
CA GLY A 227 -35.09 -2.97 12.40
C GLY A 227 -33.86 -2.12 12.04
N ARG A 228 -33.08 -1.64 13.02
CA ARG A 228 -31.85 -0.87 12.80
C ARG A 228 -30.63 -1.66 13.23
N VAL A 229 -29.57 -1.64 12.43
CA VAL A 229 -28.28 -2.23 12.81
C VAL A 229 -27.68 -1.41 13.96
N VAL A 230 -27.49 -2.05 15.11
CA VAL A 230 -26.91 -1.41 16.30
C VAL A 230 -25.39 -1.65 16.35
N PHE A 231 -24.95 -2.85 16.01
CA PHE A 231 -23.53 -3.19 15.88
C PHE A 231 -23.34 -4.39 14.93
N VAL A 232 -22.10 -4.62 14.50
CA VAL A 232 -21.70 -5.77 13.69
C VAL A 232 -20.72 -6.59 14.52
N VAL A 233 -21.06 -7.86 14.78
CA VAL A 233 -20.23 -8.77 15.59
C VAL A 233 -19.24 -9.54 14.72
N ASP A 234 -18.04 -9.80 15.24
CA ASP A 234 -17.00 -10.46 14.45
C ASP A 234 -17.34 -11.92 14.14
N VAL A 235 -17.76 -12.68 15.15
CA VAL A 235 -18.16 -14.09 15.02
C VAL A 235 -19.46 -14.35 15.80
N LEU A 236 -20.44 -14.97 15.15
CA LEU A 236 -21.71 -15.39 15.76
C LEU A 236 -21.87 -16.91 15.68
N PHE A 237 -22.03 -17.56 16.83
CA PHE A 237 -22.43 -18.97 16.94
C PHE A 237 -23.95 -19.05 17.17
N ARG A 238 -24.75 -19.12 16.10
CA ARG A 238 -26.23 -19.13 16.23
C ARG A 238 -26.75 -20.25 17.12
N ALA A 239 -26.19 -21.46 16.99
CA ALA A 239 -26.59 -22.61 17.78
C ALA A 239 -26.37 -22.41 19.29
N LEU A 240 -25.38 -21.62 19.66
CA LEU A 240 -25.02 -21.32 21.05
C LEU A 240 -25.60 -20.00 21.54
N ARG A 241 -26.18 -19.18 20.65
CA ARG A 241 -26.53 -17.78 20.90
C ARG A 241 -25.35 -17.00 21.52
N ALA A 242 -24.15 -17.29 21.06
CA ALA A 242 -22.92 -16.72 21.60
C ALA A 242 -22.19 -15.90 20.54
N VAL A 243 -21.54 -14.82 20.97
CA VAL A 243 -20.72 -13.95 20.14
C VAL A 243 -19.27 -14.01 20.62
N LEU A 244 -18.35 -14.05 19.66
CA LEU A 244 -16.93 -13.83 19.92
C LEU A 244 -16.50 -12.55 19.22
N GLU A 245 -16.20 -11.53 20.01
CA GLU A 245 -15.56 -10.29 19.54
C GLU A 245 -14.04 -10.46 19.59
N ILE A 246 -13.35 -10.08 18.53
CA ILE A 246 -11.92 -10.29 18.36
C ILE A 246 -11.22 -8.93 18.42
N ASP A 247 -10.89 -8.50 19.63
CA ASP A 247 -10.22 -7.22 19.86
C ASP A 247 -8.79 -7.21 19.29
N GLY A 248 -8.58 -6.43 18.23
CA GLY A 248 -7.26 -6.16 17.68
C GLY A 248 -6.46 -5.25 18.61
N ARG A 249 -5.49 -5.80 19.36
CA ARG A 249 -4.60 -5.05 20.27
C ARG A 249 -3.83 -3.86 19.65
N GLU A 250 -3.84 -3.68 18.33
CA GLU A 250 -3.16 -2.57 17.64
C GLU A 250 -3.84 -1.19 17.82
N TYR A 251 -5.01 -1.10 18.46
CA TYR A 251 -5.72 0.17 18.69
C TYR A 251 -6.12 0.47 20.15
N HIS A 252 -5.76 -0.36 21.13
CA HIS A 252 -6.41 -0.30 22.44
C HIS A 252 -5.46 -0.11 23.62
N PHE A 253 -5.26 1.15 24.02
CA PHE A 253 -4.78 1.51 25.36
C PHE A 253 -5.38 2.86 25.82
N ARG A 254 -6.72 2.94 25.88
CA ARG A 254 -7.42 4.05 26.56
C ARG A 254 -8.60 3.54 27.40
N GLU A 255 -8.82 4.16 28.55
CA GLU A 255 -9.90 3.87 29.51
C GLU A 255 -11.32 4.01 28.89
N GLN A 256 -11.46 4.88 27.89
CA GLN A 256 -12.70 5.06 27.12
C GLN A 256 -13.08 3.82 26.28
N ASP A 257 -12.10 3.03 25.86
CA ASP A 257 -12.34 1.81 25.06
C ASP A 257 -12.91 0.69 25.94
N TRP A 258 -12.48 0.60 27.20
CA TRP A 258 -13.01 -0.38 28.15
C TRP A 258 -14.49 -0.14 28.46
N LEU A 259 -14.88 1.13 28.65
CA LEU A 259 -16.29 1.51 28.83
C LEU A 259 -17.12 1.21 27.58
N ALA A 260 -16.56 1.42 26.38
CA ALA A 260 -17.22 1.07 25.12
C ALA A 260 -17.40 -0.45 24.96
N THR A 261 -16.39 -1.25 25.31
CA THR A 261 -16.48 -2.72 25.31
C THR A 261 -17.54 -3.22 26.29
N MET A 262 -17.62 -2.66 27.50
CA MET A 262 -18.64 -3.03 28.48
C MET A 262 -20.05 -2.60 28.07
N ALA A 263 -20.22 -1.40 27.52
CA ALA A 263 -21.51 -0.95 26.98
C ALA A 263 -21.98 -1.84 25.82
N ARG A 264 -21.04 -2.27 24.97
CA ARG A 264 -21.30 -3.17 23.85
C ARG A 264 -21.70 -4.58 24.31
N HIS A 265 -21.00 -5.13 25.30
CA HIS A 265 -21.37 -6.41 25.91
C HIS A 265 -22.79 -6.38 26.49
N ASN A 266 -23.14 -5.32 27.24
CA ASN A 266 -24.49 -5.18 27.81
C ASN A 266 -25.58 -5.09 26.73
N ALA A 267 -25.31 -4.43 25.59
CA ALA A 267 -26.23 -4.35 24.48
C ALA A 267 -26.45 -5.72 23.79
N LEU A 268 -25.40 -6.54 23.67
CA LEU A 268 -25.47 -7.92 23.18
C LEU A 268 -26.36 -8.81 24.07
N VAL A 269 -26.16 -8.72 25.39
CA VAL A 269 -26.97 -9.46 26.37
C VAL A 269 -28.45 -9.09 26.28
N THR A 270 -28.75 -7.81 26.04
CA THR A 270 -30.14 -7.32 25.92
C THR A 270 -30.89 -7.92 24.73
N VAL A 271 -30.18 -8.28 23.66
CA VAL A 271 -30.76 -8.99 22.50
C VAL A 271 -30.67 -10.52 22.63
N GLY A 272 -30.29 -11.01 23.80
CA GLY A 272 -30.18 -12.43 24.13
C GLY A 272 -29.03 -13.14 23.44
N LEU A 273 -27.90 -12.44 23.29
CA LEU A 273 -26.62 -13.00 22.89
C LEU A 273 -25.63 -12.91 24.06
N ALA A 274 -24.89 -13.99 24.31
CA ALA A 274 -23.84 -14.05 25.33
C ALA A 274 -22.47 -13.70 24.76
#